data_AF-A0A5P1V1K0-F1
#
_entry.id   AF-A0A5P1V1K0-F1
#
_cell.length_a   1.000
_cell.length_b   1.000
_cell.length_c   1.000
_cell.angle_alpha   90.00
_cell.angle_beta   90.00
_cell.angle_gamma   90.00
#
_symmetry.space_group_name_H-M   'P 1'
#
loop_
_entity.id
_entity.type
_entity.pdbx_description
1 polymer ?
#
loop_
_entity_poly.entity_id
_entity_poly.type
_entity_poly.pdbx_seq_one_letter_code
_entity_poly.pdbx_strand_id
1 'polypeptide(L)'
;MKRKTLYFSFLILSLFLLATSLVAATSKKVVGSLPSKEDFSLKEWKQKASFDEYCMSCHKIDLKKNLKSGETLDLKVNLNEIKQSVHGKFQCIICHSDFSKTKHPTYNFKNKREYAVTLSKTICQKCHTDASLKRNPVHYNISKTASCIECHGYHGVKPAKIAKHLPENQYCLTCHSRNITKKFENGEVLSVRVDGAHLLNSVHKDLKCSDCHKGYSKTEHPIKKIASLKEYRKQAIEVCKQCHTKETEQFNKSIHAKAFYQGKENAPDCLKCHDYHKVARILPNNELKLNLCASCHGEEAKAYKESIHFKALSEAKPNAPNCSNCHKAHDVLPINMANLNDSCLACHKDSKKAHNKWLYNPPFTLESFVDVHFKGSSCSACHAKGEKAVILTLVNKDKKTPFTIDELSKVLNWDVEQVVEKIDFNKDGLIQEKELWEFLGTVKQKVKVELKGRIDITNPNDAHKILSKKEAIKDCAVCHSSEAKFVGVLEINKEGEKTLKTSVDRKVLNSFYAIPNVKDFYVLGLSRISVLDVLFVLAVVCGLGFGLGHLGLRIITTPIRRKRREGK
;
A
#
# COMPACT_ATOMS: atom_id res chain seq x y z
N MET A 1 -37.37 -33.90 -34.18
CA MET A 1 -36.94 -35.08 -34.99
C MET A 1 -35.52 -35.46 -34.57
N LYS A 2 -35.09 -36.72 -34.36
CA LYS A 2 -35.13 -37.97 -35.18
C LYS A 2 -34.10 -38.01 -36.34
N ARG A 3 -32.97 -38.71 -36.11
CA ARG A 3 -32.06 -39.52 -36.99
C ARG A 3 -30.66 -39.53 -36.33
N LYS A 4 -29.93 -40.63 -36.07
CA LYS A 4 -30.00 -42.09 -36.40
C LYS A 4 -29.96 -42.41 -37.92
N THR A 5 -29.14 -43.34 -38.42
CA THR A 5 -28.19 -44.30 -37.77
C THR A 5 -26.77 -44.19 -38.41
N LEU A 6 -25.98 -45.16 -38.89
CA LEU A 6 -26.08 -46.63 -39.10
C LEU A 6 -24.67 -47.30 -39.15
N TYR A 7 -24.44 -48.32 -38.31
CA TYR A 7 -23.47 -49.45 -38.33
C TYR A 7 -22.24 -49.49 -39.25
N PHE A 8 -21.12 -50.05 -38.73
CA PHE A 8 -20.73 -51.45 -39.05
C PHE A 8 -19.98 -52.12 -37.89
N SER A 9 -20.01 -53.46 -37.85
CA SER A 9 -19.53 -54.28 -36.72
C SER A 9 -18.39 -55.23 -37.13
N PHE A 10 -17.53 -55.59 -36.18
CA PHE A 10 -16.93 -56.92 -36.09
C PHE A 10 -16.84 -57.36 -34.61
N LEU A 11 -16.85 -58.67 -34.38
CA LEU A 11 -17.00 -59.34 -33.07
C LEU A 11 -16.17 -60.65 -33.08
N ILE A 12 -16.28 -61.47 -32.02
CA ILE A 12 -15.67 -62.82 -31.86
C ILE A 12 -14.17 -62.76 -31.45
N LEU A 13 -13.68 -63.45 -30.40
CA LEU A 13 -14.29 -64.38 -29.43
C LEU A 13 -13.75 -64.16 -28.00
N SER A 14 -14.57 -64.42 -26.98
CA SER A 14 -14.13 -64.73 -25.62
C SER A 14 -15.03 -65.83 -25.04
N LEU A 15 -14.48 -66.77 -24.26
CA LEU A 15 -15.24 -67.94 -23.79
C LEU A 15 -14.63 -68.59 -22.53
N PHE A 16 -15.52 -69.14 -21.69
CA PHE A 16 -15.29 -69.89 -20.43
C PHE A 16 -14.61 -69.17 -19.24
N LEU A 17 -14.95 -69.46 -17.97
CA LEU A 17 -16.27 -69.60 -17.30
C LEU A 17 -16.03 -69.61 -15.76
N LEU A 18 -17.07 -69.35 -14.95
CA LEU A 18 -16.99 -69.44 -13.47
C LEU A 18 -17.40 -70.82 -12.97
N ALA A 19 -16.74 -71.31 -11.90
CA ALA A 19 -17.27 -72.36 -11.02
C ALA A 19 -16.69 -72.29 -9.58
N THR A 20 -17.50 -71.76 -8.66
CA THR A 20 -17.78 -72.28 -7.29
C THR A 20 -16.69 -72.96 -6.43
N SER A 21 -16.19 -72.20 -5.45
CA SER A 21 -16.28 -72.44 -3.99
C SER A 21 -16.24 -73.86 -3.33
N LEU A 22 -15.44 -73.91 -2.24
CA LEU A 22 -15.71 -74.53 -0.91
C LEU A 22 -15.19 -75.95 -0.55
N VAL A 23 -14.79 -76.06 0.74
CA VAL A 23 -14.70 -77.25 1.64
C VAL A 23 -13.43 -78.12 1.71
N ALA A 24 -13.01 -78.29 2.98
CA ALA A 24 -12.23 -79.36 3.65
C ALA A 24 -10.81 -79.78 3.20
N ALA A 25 -9.94 -79.81 4.21
CA ALA A 25 -8.64 -80.46 4.22
C ALA A 25 -8.72 -82.00 4.13
N THR A 26 -7.67 -82.60 3.57
CA THR A 26 -7.14 -83.88 4.06
C THR A 26 -5.63 -83.75 4.26
N SER A 27 -5.08 -84.49 5.23
CA SER A 27 -3.65 -84.48 5.53
C SER A 27 -2.95 -85.67 4.88
N LYS A 28 -1.72 -85.46 4.40
CA LYS A 28 -0.78 -86.56 4.15
C LYS A 28 0.65 -86.11 4.45
N LYS A 29 1.27 -86.74 5.45
CA LYS A 29 2.72 -86.66 5.66
C LYS A 29 3.42 -87.30 4.47
N VAL A 30 4.36 -86.58 3.87
CA VAL A 30 5.52 -87.19 3.21
C VAL A 30 6.73 -86.72 3.99
N VAL A 31 7.37 -87.64 4.71
CA VAL A 31 8.59 -87.35 5.47
C VAL A 31 9.78 -87.39 4.51
N GLY A 32 9.95 -86.32 3.75
CA GLY A 32 11.23 -86.02 3.12
C GLY A 32 12.20 -85.55 4.19
N SER A 33 13.37 -86.18 4.28
CA SER A 33 14.40 -85.80 5.26
C SER A 33 14.89 -84.36 5.02
N LEU A 34 15.10 -83.62 6.11
CA LEU A 34 15.78 -82.33 6.08
C LEU A 34 17.17 -82.51 5.44
N PRO A 35 17.58 -81.63 4.50
CA PRO A 35 18.99 -81.45 4.20
C PRO A 35 19.74 -81.15 5.49
N SER A 36 20.91 -81.77 5.66
CA SER A 36 21.75 -81.57 6.84
C SER A 36 22.19 -80.10 6.97
N LYS A 37 22.53 -79.69 8.19
CA LYS A 37 23.19 -78.42 8.44
C LYS A 37 24.51 -78.36 7.67
N GLU A 38 24.55 -77.56 6.60
CA GLU A 38 25.72 -76.73 6.37
C GLU A 38 25.58 -75.51 7.30
N ASP A 39 26.45 -75.38 8.30
CA ASP A 39 26.47 -74.22 9.19
C ASP A 39 27.03 -73.01 8.43
N PHE A 40 26.21 -72.43 7.55
CA PHE A 40 26.52 -71.21 6.79
C PHE A 40 26.53 -70.01 7.75
N SER A 41 27.62 -69.91 8.50
CA SER A 41 27.77 -69.02 9.64
C SER A 41 27.41 -67.58 9.28
N LEU A 42 26.67 -66.91 10.16
CA LEU A 42 26.43 -65.46 10.06
C LEU A 42 27.73 -64.65 9.94
N LYS A 43 28.88 -65.21 10.36
CA LYS A 43 30.22 -64.66 10.18
C LYS A 43 30.72 -64.78 8.72
N GLU A 44 30.48 -65.92 8.08
CA GLU A 44 30.85 -66.20 6.69
C GLU A 44 29.93 -65.50 5.68
N TRP A 45 28.62 -65.52 5.91
CA TRP A 45 27.69 -64.75 5.08
C TRP A 45 28.05 -63.26 5.10
N LYS A 46 28.39 -62.71 6.27
CA LYS A 46 28.91 -61.34 6.40
C LYS A 46 30.21 -61.10 5.63
N GLN A 47 31.09 -62.09 5.51
CA GLN A 47 32.31 -61.98 4.69
C GLN A 47 31.96 -61.98 3.20
N LYS A 48 31.20 -62.98 2.73
CA LYS A 48 30.87 -63.26 1.33
C LYS A 48 29.91 -62.22 0.70
N ALA A 49 28.93 -61.69 1.43
CA ALA A 49 27.93 -60.74 0.90
C ALA A 49 28.55 -59.39 0.50
N SER A 50 28.02 -58.73 -0.53
CA SER A 50 28.41 -57.37 -0.90
C SER A 50 27.98 -56.33 0.14
N PHE A 51 28.53 -55.12 0.07
CA PHE A 51 28.14 -54.02 0.96
C PHE A 51 26.66 -53.65 0.81
N ASP A 52 26.14 -53.63 -0.42
CA ASP A 52 24.76 -53.23 -0.69
C ASP A 52 23.77 -54.29 -0.20
N GLU A 53 24.06 -55.58 -0.41
CA GLU A 53 23.27 -56.68 0.15
C GLU A 53 23.29 -56.68 1.68
N TYR A 54 24.45 -56.40 2.29
CA TYR A 54 24.57 -56.33 3.75
C TYR A 54 23.73 -55.18 4.33
N CYS A 55 23.85 -53.97 3.79
CA CYS A 55 23.02 -52.83 4.20
C CYS A 55 21.53 -53.11 3.99
N MET A 56 21.15 -53.64 2.84
CA MET A 56 19.75 -53.92 2.49
C MET A 56 19.15 -55.11 3.24
N SER A 57 19.93 -55.91 3.97
CA SER A 57 19.38 -56.93 4.87
C SER A 57 18.49 -56.29 5.96
N CYS A 58 18.90 -55.13 6.49
CA CYS A 58 18.15 -54.32 7.45
C CYS A 58 17.39 -53.16 6.78
N HIS A 59 18.00 -52.41 5.86
CA HIS A 59 17.40 -51.20 5.31
C HIS A 59 16.22 -51.40 4.33
N LYS A 60 15.85 -52.66 4.02
CA LYS A 60 14.64 -52.96 3.22
C LYS A 60 13.33 -52.92 4.01
N ILE A 61 13.38 -53.10 5.34
CA ILE A 61 12.19 -53.09 6.22
C ILE A 61 11.91 -51.70 6.78
N ASP A 62 10.75 -51.51 7.41
CA ASP A 62 10.31 -50.24 7.99
C ASP A 62 11.09 -49.91 9.28
N LEU A 63 12.30 -49.36 9.13
CA LEU A 63 13.16 -48.92 10.23
C LEU A 63 12.99 -47.43 10.49
N LYS A 64 12.78 -47.06 11.75
CA LYS A 64 12.55 -45.68 12.18
C LYS A 64 13.46 -45.30 13.34
N LYS A 65 13.93 -44.06 13.37
CA LYS A 65 14.79 -43.51 14.42
C LYS A 65 14.27 -42.15 14.89
N ASN A 66 13.99 -42.05 16.19
CA ASN A 66 13.60 -40.78 16.81
C ASN A 66 14.84 -39.89 17.05
N LEU A 67 14.68 -38.59 16.85
CA LEU A 67 15.66 -37.54 17.15
C LEU A 67 15.34 -36.87 18.48
N LYS A 68 16.29 -36.08 19.00
CA LYS A 68 16.12 -35.32 20.26
C LYS A 68 14.98 -34.29 20.19
N SER A 69 14.55 -33.89 18.99
CA SER A 69 13.38 -33.06 18.73
C SER A 69 12.02 -33.78 18.86
N GLY A 70 12.02 -35.10 19.07
CA GLY A 70 10.83 -35.95 18.94
C GLY A 70 10.49 -36.31 17.49
N GLU A 71 11.19 -35.76 16.49
CA GLU A 71 10.97 -36.10 15.08
C GLU A 71 11.49 -37.51 14.74
N THR A 72 10.68 -38.32 14.06
CA THR A 72 11.11 -39.62 13.53
C THR A 72 11.71 -39.50 12.13
N LEU A 73 12.95 -39.95 11.94
CA LEU A 73 13.54 -40.28 10.64
C LEU A 73 13.09 -41.67 10.20
N ASP A 74 12.72 -41.77 8.92
CA ASP A 74 12.63 -43.05 8.21
C ASP A 74 14.05 -43.46 7.76
N LEU A 75 14.40 -44.73 7.94
CA LEU A 75 15.68 -45.32 7.55
C LEU A 75 15.51 -46.40 6.46
N LYS A 76 14.29 -46.61 5.95
CA LYS A 76 14.02 -47.53 4.84
C LYS A 76 14.61 -46.99 3.55
N VAL A 77 15.21 -47.88 2.75
CA VAL A 77 15.89 -47.55 1.50
C VAL A 77 15.24 -48.28 0.33
N ASN A 78 15.07 -47.59 -0.79
CA ASN A 78 14.60 -48.17 -2.04
C ASN A 78 15.75 -48.24 -3.06
N LEU A 79 16.30 -49.43 -3.30
CA LEU A 79 17.38 -49.63 -4.28
C LEU A 79 17.00 -49.16 -5.69
N ASN A 80 15.72 -49.23 -6.08
CA ASN A 80 15.30 -48.83 -7.42
C ASN A 80 15.36 -47.30 -7.59
N GLU A 81 15.14 -46.55 -6.51
CA GLU A 81 15.31 -45.08 -6.49
C GLU A 81 16.78 -44.70 -6.67
N ILE A 82 17.70 -45.41 -6.00
CA ILE A 82 19.14 -45.21 -6.14
C ILE A 82 19.60 -45.56 -7.57
N LYS A 83 19.19 -46.72 -8.10
CA LYS A 83 19.53 -47.18 -9.46
C LYS A 83 19.07 -46.23 -10.57
N GLN A 84 17.99 -45.48 -10.35
CA GLN A 84 17.47 -44.46 -11.27
C GLN A 84 18.11 -43.06 -11.08
N SER A 85 18.94 -42.87 -10.04
CA SER A 85 19.62 -41.60 -9.77
C SER A 85 20.86 -41.39 -10.65
N VAL A 86 21.41 -40.16 -10.62
CA VAL A 86 22.72 -39.85 -11.22
C VAL A 86 23.89 -40.66 -10.62
N HIS A 87 23.67 -41.27 -9.45
CA HIS A 87 24.64 -42.09 -8.73
C HIS A 87 24.29 -43.58 -8.75
N GLY A 88 23.37 -44.03 -9.62
CA GLY A 88 22.88 -45.42 -9.68
C GLY A 88 23.92 -46.51 -10.04
N LYS A 89 25.18 -46.13 -10.25
CA LYS A 89 26.34 -47.03 -10.39
C LYS A 89 27.23 -47.10 -9.14
N PHE A 90 26.93 -46.35 -8.09
CA PHE A 90 27.70 -46.31 -6.85
C PHE A 90 27.11 -47.26 -5.80
N GLN A 91 28.00 -47.95 -5.07
CA GLN A 91 27.63 -48.70 -3.87
C GLN A 91 27.36 -47.77 -2.69
N CYS A 92 26.59 -48.22 -1.70
CA CYS A 92 26.19 -47.44 -0.53
C CYS A 92 27.38 -46.78 0.20
N ILE A 93 28.52 -47.47 0.27
CA ILE A 93 29.76 -47.00 0.93
C ILE A 93 30.43 -45.79 0.24
N ILE A 94 30.13 -45.51 -1.03
CA ILE A 94 30.67 -44.33 -1.72
C ILE A 94 30.09 -43.04 -1.09
N CYS A 95 28.83 -43.09 -0.67
CA CYS A 95 28.19 -42.04 0.11
C CYS A 95 28.47 -42.21 1.61
N HIS A 96 28.28 -43.41 2.14
CA HIS A 96 28.45 -43.77 3.56
C HIS A 96 29.86 -44.29 3.86
N SER A 97 30.86 -43.48 3.49
CA SER A 97 32.30 -43.80 3.62
C SER A 97 32.81 -44.03 5.05
N ASP A 98 32.00 -43.72 6.06
CA ASP A 98 32.28 -43.91 7.49
C ASP A 98 31.64 -45.18 8.07
N PHE A 99 30.94 -45.96 7.24
CA PHE A 99 30.43 -47.29 7.55
C PHE A 99 31.42 -48.39 7.16
N SER A 100 31.53 -49.43 8.00
CA SER A 100 32.15 -50.71 7.65
C SER A 100 31.35 -51.89 8.22
N LYS A 101 31.63 -53.10 7.73
CA LYS A 101 31.03 -54.35 8.24
C LYS A 101 31.29 -54.60 9.74
N THR A 102 32.26 -53.91 10.34
CA THR A 102 32.61 -53.99 11.78
C THR A 102 32.24 -52.74 12.58
N LYS A 103 31.96 -51.59 11.93
CA LYS A 103 31.65 -50.32 12.59
C LYS A 103 30.51 -49.61 11.87
N HIS A 104 29.33 -49.58 12.49
CA HIS A 104 28.21 -48.76 12.04
C HIS A 104 28.30 -47.36 12.69
N PRO A 105 28.25 -46.25 11.94
CA PRO A 105 28.27 -44.91 12.51
C PRO A 105 26.96 -44.60 13.25
N THR A 106 27.05 -43.88 14.37
CA THR A 106 25.94 -43.60 15.29
C THR A 106 25.73 -42.08 15.45
N TYR A 107 25.14 -41.45 14.43
CA TYR A 107 24.91 -40.00 14.44
C TYR A 107 23.88 -39.55 15.50
N ASN A 108 24.12 -38.39 16.13
CA ASN A 108 23.34 -37.87 17.26
C ASN A 108 22.87 -36.41 17.04
N PHE A 109 22.03 -36.19 16.01
CA PHE A 109 21.50 -34.88 15.63
C PHE A 109 20.30 -34.45 16.50
N LYS A 110 20.10 -33.12 16.63
CA LYS A 110 18.95 -32.53 17.32
C LYS A 110 17.65 -32.69 16.53
N ASN A 111 17.67 -32.42 15.22
CA ASN A 111 16.49 -32.36 14.36
C ASN A 111 16.76 -32.76 12.90
N LYS A 112 15.70 -32.92 12.10
CA LYS A 112 15.79 -33.33 10.68
C LYS A 112 16.58 -32.35 9.81
N ARG A 113 16.50 -31.04 10.09
CA ARG A 113 17.24 -30.01 9.34
C ARG A 113 18.75 -30.11 9.57
N GLU A 114 19.17 -30.32 10.81
CA GLU A 114 20.59 -30.52 11.15
C GLU A 114 21.14 -31.79 10.51
N TYR A 115 20.40 -32.90 10.58
CA TYR A 115 20.73 -34.14 9.86
C TYR A 115 20.94 -33.87 8.36
N ALA A 116 19.96 -33.23 7.69
CA ALA A 116 20.01 -32.98 6.25
C ALA A 116 21.12 -32.00 5.85
N VAL A 117 21.37 -30.94 6.60
CA VAL A 117 22.45 -29.97 6.31
C VAL A 117 23.81 -30.63 6.53
N THR A 118 24.07 -31.17 7.71
CA THR A 118 25.39 -31.72 8.08
C THR A 118 25.75 -32.95 7.25
N LEU A 119 24.82 -33.90 7.06
CA LEU A 119 25.12 -35.11 6.29
C LEU A 119 25.28 -34.80 4.79
N SER A 120 24.43 -33.95 4.20
CA SER A 120 24.59 -33.58 2.78
C SER A 120 25.90 -32.84 2.53
N LYS A 121 26.35 -31.99 3.46
CA LYS A 121 27.63 -31.30 3.36
C LYS A 121 28.79 -32.30 3.40
N THR A 122 28.81 -33.18 4.40
CA THR A 122 29.88 -34.15 4.63
C THR A 122 29.97 -35.25 3.56
N ILE A 123 28.83 -35.66 2.98
CA ILE A 123 28.82 -36.64 1.87
C ILE A 123 29.10 -35.95 0.53
N CYS A 124 28.25 -34.99 0.13
CA CYS A 124 28.27 -34.49 -1.25
C CYS A 124 29.51 -33.64 -1.57
N GLN A 125 30.02 -32.84 -0.62
CA GLN A 125 31.14 -31.92 -0.89
C GLN A 125 32.51 -32.61 -0.99
N LYS A 126 32.60 -33.92 -0.69
CA LYS A 126 33.79 -34.74 -1.01
C LYS A 126 34.07 -34.79 -2.51
N CYS A 127 33.02 -34.83 -3.33
CA CYS A 127 33.10 -34.86 -4.78
C CYS A 127 32.70 -33.51 -5.41
N HIS A 128 31.65 -32.87 -4.87
CA HIS A 128 31.17 -31.56 -5.31
C HIS A 128 31.87 -30.43 -4.56
N THR A 129 33.15 -30.25 -4.85
CA THR A 129 34.01 -29.24 -4.21
C THR A 129 33.53 -27.81 -4.48
N ASP A 130 33.87 -26.87 -3.59
CA ASP A 130 33.58 -25.44 -3.74
C ASP A 130 34.02 -24.87 -5.09
N ALA A 131 35.15 -25.34 -5.64
CA ALA A 131 35.64 -24.94 -6.96
C ALA A 131 34.71 -25.40 -8.10
N SER A 132 34.09 -26.57 -7.99
CA SER A 132 33.09 -27.04 -8.97
C SER A 132 31.79 -26.25 -8.90
N LEU A 133 31.36 -25.88 -7.69
CA LEU A 133 30.13 -25.15 -7.42
C LEU A 133 30.22 -23.66 -7.84
N LYS A 134 31.38 -23.02 -7.63
CA LYS A 134 31.62 -21.60 -7.99
C LYS A 134 31.42 -21.28 -9.47
N ARG A 135 31.39 -22.29 -10.36
CA ARG A 135 31.03 -22.16 -11.78
C ARG A 135 29.62 -21.58 -12.01
N ASN A 136 28.73 -21.65 -11.01
CA ASN A 136 27.52 -20.87 -10.95
C ASN A 136 27.47 -20.13 -9.58
N PRO A 137 27.75 -18.82 -9.55
CA PRO A 137 27.80 -18.06 -8.30
C PRO A 137 26.50 -18.10 -7.47
N VAL A 138 25.33 -18.22 -8.11
CA VAL A 138 24.04 -18.28 -7.42
C VAL A 138 23.86 -19.64 -6.72
N HIS A 139 24.14 -20.73 -7.44
CA HIS A 139 24.10 -22.09 -6.88
C HIS A 139 25.13 -22.26 -5.77
N TYR A 140 26.34 -21.71 -5.93
CA TYR A 140 27.35 -21.68 -4.88
C TYR A 140 26.85 -20.98 -3.60
N ASN A 141 26.27 -19.79 -3.71
CA ASN A 141 25.74 -19.07 -2.54
C ASN A 141 24.57 -19.83 -1.87
N ILE A 142 23.66 -20.42 -2.66
CA ILE A 142 22.58 -21.27 -2.13
C ILE A 142 23.15 -22.51 -1.40
N SER A 143 24.24 -23.11 -1.89
CA SER A 143 24.90 -24.27 -1.26
C SER A 143 25.53 -23.99 0.11
N LYS A 144 25.60 -22.71 0.53
CA LYS A 144 26.06 -22.32 1.88
C LYS A 144 24.90 -22.16 2.89
N THR A 145 23.65 -22.11 2.43
CA THR A 145 22.47 -21.82 3.29
C THR A 145 21.36 -22.89 3.21
N ALA A 146 21.27 -23.61 2.09
CA ALA A 146 20.35 -24.73 1.89
C ALA A 146 21.11 -26.08 1.89
N SER A 147 20.42 -27.17 2.24
CA SER A 147 20.93 -28.53 2.10
C SER A 147 20.88 -28.97 0.64
N CYS A 148 21.87 -29.74 0.20
CA CYS A 148 21.86 -30.33 -1.15
C CYS A 148 20.62 -31.22 -1.36
N ILE A 149 20.16 -31.89 -0.30
CA ILE A 149 19.04 -32.84 -0.31
C ILE A 149 17.70 -32.12 -0.55
N GLU A 150 17.53 -30.87 -0.09
CA GLU A 150 16.30 -30.07 -0.29
C GLU A 150 16.00 -29.77 -1.77
N CYS A 151 17.03 -29.83 -2.63
CA CYS A 151 16.91 -29.59 -4.07
C CYS A 151 17.14 -30.85 -4.92
N HIS A 152 18.10 -31.70 -4.54
CA HIS A 152 18.52 -32.86 -5.34
C HIS A 152 17.96 -34.20 -4.87
N GLY A 153 17.45 -34.31 -3.63
CA GLY A 153 17.17 -35.60 -3.01
C GLY A 153 18.44 -36.26 -2.43
N TYR A 154 18.29 -37.47 -1.88
CA TYR A 154 19.33 -38.18 -1.11
C TYR A 154 19.63 -39.56 -1.68
N HIS A 155 18.61 -40.38 -1.95
CA HIS A 155 18.76 -41.67 -2.65
C HIS A 155 18.43 -41.53 -4.14
N GLY A 156 17.27 -40.97 -4.50
CA GLY A 156 16.93 -40.56 -5.87
C GLY A 156 17.57 -39.24 -6.31
N VAL A 157 18.89 -39.14 -6.23
CA VAL A 157 19.64 -37.89 -6.53
C VAL A 157 19.41 -37.41 -7.97
N LYS A 158 18.87 -36.19 -8.12
CA LYS A 158 18.41 -35.61 -9.39
C LYS A 158 19.48 -34.71 -10.06
N PRO A 159 19.67 -34.80 -11.39
CA PRO A 159 20.67 -34.00 -12.10
C PRO A 159 20.28 -32.52 -12.22
N ALA A 160 21.24 -31.63 -11.99
CA ALA A 160 21.06 -30.17 -12.13
C ALA A 160 20.71 -29.70 -13.55
N LYS A 161 20.95 -30.52 -14.59
CA LYS A 161 20.79 -30.12 -16.01
C LYS A 161 19.33 -30.01 -16.48
N ILE A 162 18.36 -30.61 -15.78
CA ILE A 162 16.96 -30.75 -16.24
C ILE A 162 16.31 -29.40 -16.58
N ALA A 163 16.65 -28.33 -15.87
CA ALA A 163 15.91 -27.07 -15.94
C ALA A 163 16.04 -26.32 -17.29
N LYS A 164 17.09 -26.52 -18.09
CA LYS A 164 17.41 -25.63 -19.24
C LYS A 164 16.31 -25.55 -20.31
N HIS A 165 15.57 -26.64 -20.53
CA HIS A 165 14.52 -26.70 -21.57
C HIS A 165 13.15 -26.20 -21.11
N LEU A 166 12.98 -25.90 -19.82
CA LEU A 166 11.70 -25.41 -19.28
C LEU A 166 11.38 -23.99 -19.79
N PRO A 167 10.10 -23.61 -19.92
CA PRO A 167 9.66 -22.22 -20.03
C PRO A 167 10.27 -21.35 -18.92
N GLU A 168 10.46 -20.05 -19.17
CA GLU A 168 11.23 -19.18 -18.26
C GLU A 168 10.66 -19.10 -16.85
N ASN A 169 9.36 -18.88 -16.69
CA ASN A 169 8.73 -18.78 -15.37
C ASN A 169 8.88 -20.11 -14.61
N GLN A 170 8.77 -21.24 -15.31
CA GLN A 170 8.98 -22.57 -14.73
C GLN A 170 10.46 -22.80 -14.36
N TYR A 171 11.42 -22.33 -15.18
CA TYR A 171 12.84 -22.33 -14.86
C TYR A 171 13.14 -21.56 -13.57
N CYS A 172 12.67 -20.31 -13.47
CA CYS A 172 12.84 -19.48 -12.27
C CYS A 172 12.21 -20.15 -11.03
N LEU A 173 10.99 -20.68 -11.17
CA LEU A 173 10.30 -21.41 -10.11
C LEU A 173 11.00 -22.73 -9.72
N THR A 174 11.91 -23.31 -10.51
CA THR A 174 12.69 -24.48 -10.06
C THR A 174 13.54 -24.21 -8.82
N CYS A 175 13.91 -22.94 -8.57
CA CYS A 175 14.54 -22.48 -7.33
C CYS A 175 13.57 -21.63 -6.49
N HIS A 176 12.90 -20.66 -7.11
CA HIS A 176 12.07 -19.68 -6.39
C HIS A 176 10.76 -20.25 -5.82
N SER A 177 10.33 -21.47 -6.15
CA SER A 177 9.23 -22.12 -5.41
C SER A 177 9.64 -22.58 -3.99
N ARG A 178 10.94 -22.66 -3.68
CA ARG A 178 11.43 -23.09 -2.34
C ARG A 178 11.60 -21.91 -1.39
N ASN A 179 11.76 -22.22 -0.10
CA ASN A 179 12.03 -21.25 0.97
C ASN A 179 13.50 -20.77 0.93
N ILE A 180 13.83 -20.00 -0.11
CA ILE A 180 15.12 -19.32 -0.25
C ILE A 180 15.01 -17.85 0.15
N THR A 181 16.07 -17.29 0.74
CA THR A 181 16.09 -15.93 1.28
C THR A 181 17.27 -15.12 0.75
N LYS A 182 17.10 -13.79 0.69
CA LYS A 182 18.15 -12.80 0.45
C LYS A 182 18.40 -12.05 1.75
N LYS A 183 19.67 -11.97 2.18
CA LYS A 183 20.11 -11.04 3.22
C LYS A 183 20.55 -9.71 2.58
N PHE A 184 20.21 -8.59 3.21
CA PHE A 184 20.66 -7.24 2.86
C PHE A 184 21.87 -6.83 3.71
N GLU A 185 22.53 -5.72 3.34
CA GLU A 185 23.79 -5.32 3.99
C GLU A 185 23.58 -4.82 5.43
N ASN A 186 22.43 -4.17 5.72
CA ASN A 186 21.99 -3.84 7.08
C ASN A 186 21.53 -5.05 7.92
N GLY A 187 21.56 -6.26 7.36
CA GLY A 187 21.20 -7.48 8.06
C GLY A 187 19.76 -7.98 7.86
N GLU A 188 18.86 -7.17 7.30
CA GLU A 188 17.48 -7.56 7.00
C GLU A 188 17.44 -8.81 6.09
N VAL A 189 16.37 -9.62 6.21
CA VAL A 189 16.18 -10.84 5.42
C VAL A 189 14.83 -10.84 4.72
N LEU A 190 14.85 -10.94 3.39
CA LEU A 190 13.67 -11.08 2.53
C LEU A 190 13.54 -12.53 2.05
N SER A 191 12.36 -13.11 2.19
CA SER A 191 12.01 -14.33 1.44
C SER A 191 11.90 -13.99 -0.05
N VAL A 192 12.64 -14.72 -0.89
CA VAL A 192 12.52 -14.63 -2.35
C VAL A 192 11.75 -15.83 -2.91
N ARG A 193 10.97 -16.51 -2.07
CA ARG A 193 9.98 -17.51 -2.52
C ARG A 193 8.88 -16.81 -3.33
N VAL A 194 8.55 -17.41 -4.46
CA VAL A 194 7.44 -17.04 -5.34
C VAL A 194 6.50 -18.24 -5.45
N ASP A 195 5.21 -18.03 -5.20
CA ASP A 195 4.20 -19.02 -5.54
C ASP A 195 3.77 -18.82 -7.00
N GLY A 196 3.93 -19.85 -7.83
CA GLY A 196 3.55 -19.78 -9.25
C GLY A 196 2.05 -19.51 -9.45
N ALA A 197 1.21 -19.95 -8.51
CA ALA A 197 -0.22 -19.70 -8.55
C ALA A 197 -0.56 -18.22 -8.31
N HIS A 198 0.29 -17.44 -7.63
CA HIS A 198 0.05 -16.00 -7.46
C HIS A 198 0.16 -15.27 -8.81
N LEU A 199 1.24 -15.53 -9.56
CA LEU A 199 1.45 -14.92 -10.88
C LEU A 199 0.35 -15.33 -11.87
N LEU A 200 0.00 -16.62 -11.93
CA LEU A 200 -1.03 -17.15 -12.83
C LEU A 200 -2.44 -16.59 -12.56
N ASN A 201 -2.73 -16.17 -11.33
CA ASN A 201 -3.98 -15.50 -10.95
C ASN A 201 -3.89 -13.96 -10.95
N SER A 202 -2.77 -13.39 -11.38
CA SER A 202 -2.56 -11.94 -11.45
C SER A 202 -2.98 -11.34 -12.79
N VAL A 203 -3.09 -10.01 -12.85
CA VAL A 203 -3.23 -9.26 -14.11
C VAL A 203 -1.99 -9.35 -15.02
N HIS A 204 -0.89 -9.89 -14.51
CA HIS A 204 0.39 -10.07 -15.22
C HIS A 204 0.69 -11.54 -15.53
N LYS A 205 -0.31 -12.44 -15.47
CA LYS A 205 -0.16 -13.89 -15.69
C LYS A 205 0.55 -14.28 -16.99
N ASP A 206 0.42 -13.46 -18.03
CA ASP A 206 0.94 -13.69 -19.38
C ASP A 206 2.37 -13.13 -19.56
N LEU A 207 2.91 -12.43 -18.56
CA LEU A 207 4.29 -11.91 -18.56
C LEU A 207 5.31 -12.94 -18.07
N LYS A 208 6.55 -12.80 -18.54
CA LYS A 208 7.70 -13.57 -18.07
C LYS A 208 8.34 -12.93 -16.84
N CYS A 209 9.10 -13.72 -16.08
CA CYS A 209 9.91 -13.19 -14.98
C CYS A 209 10.85 -12.05 -15.44
N SER A 210 11.50 -12.18 -16.60
CA SER A 210 12.39 -11.16 -17.18
C SER A 210 11.68 -9.91 -17.71
N ASP A 211 10.34 -9.94 -17.90
CA ASP A 211 9.61 -8.76 -18.32
C ASP A 211 9.56 -7.70 -17.20
N CYS A 212 9.48 -8.14 -15.94
CA CYS A 212 9.63 -7.28 -14.76
C CYS A 212 11.08 -7.24 -14.26
N HIS A 213 11.73 -8.40 -14.10
CA HIS A 213 13.10 -8.50 -13.57
C HIS A 213 14.14 -8.32 -14.69
N LYS A 214 14.26 -7.10 -15.21
CA LYS A 214 15.29 -6.74 -16.21
C LYS A 214 16.71 -7.11 -15.72
N GLY A 215 17.48 -7.75 -16.60
CA GLY A 215 18.81 -8.31 -16.28
C GLY A 215 18.78 -9.67 -15.57
N TYR A 216 17.63 -10.35 -15.49
CA TYR A 216 17.52 -11.74 -15.05
C TYR A 216 16.95 -12.60 -16.18
N SER A 217 17.50 -13.80 -16.39
CA SER A 217 17.10 -14.73 -17.44
C SER A 217 17.48 -16.18 -17.08
N LYS A 218 17.36 -17.12 -18.04
CA LYS A 218 17.85 -18.50 -17.86
C LYS A 218 19.38 -18.62 -17.81
N THR A 219 20.10 -17.60 -18.26
CA THR A 219 21.57 -17.58 -18.38
C THR A 219 22.23 -16.49 -17.54
N GLU A 220 21.50 -15.43 -17.19
CA GLU A 220 21.99 -14.29 -16.43
C GLU A 220 21.21 -14.14 -15.11
N HIS A 221 21.92 -13.97 -13.99
CA HIS A 221 21.29 -13.81 -12.68
C HIS A 221 22.20 -13.01 -11.72
N PRO A 222 22.27 -11.67 -11.87
CA PRO A 222 23.24 -10.84 -11.16
C PRO A 222 22.98 -10.79 -9.64
N ILE A 223 24.04 -11.03 -8.86
CA ILE A 223 24.01 -10.99 -7.40
C ILE A 223 24.23 -9.55 -6.93
N LYS A 224 23.17 -8.75 -6.94
CA LYS A 224 23.22 -7.33 -6.54
C LYS A 224 23.30 -7.20 -5.01
N LYS A 225 24.31 -6.46 -4.53
CA LYS A 225 24.33 -5.87 -3.18
C LYS A 225 23.26 -4.77 -3.11
N ILE A 226 22.53 -4.71 -2.00
CA ILE A 226 21.46 -3.74 -1.74
C ILE A 226 21.46 -3.47 -0.24
N ALA A 227 21.45 -2.19 0.15
CA ALA A 227 21.64 -1.77 1.54
C ALA A 227 20.55 -2.29 2.49
N SER A 228 19.29 -2.25 2.06
CA SER A 228 18.10 -2.52 2.89
C SER A 228 16.89 -2.96 2.06
N LEU A 229 15.85 -3.47 2.74
CA LEU A 229 14.54 -3.75 2.15
C LEU A 229 13.87 -2.46 1.64
N LYS A 230 14.03 -1.32 2.32
CA LYS A 230 13.53 -0.02 1.84
C LYS A 230 14.09 0.31 0.45
N GLU A 231 15.39 0.10 0.25
CA GLU A 231 16.04 0.39 -1.04
C GLU A 231 15.60 -0.59 -2.14
N TYR A 232 15.44 -1.87 -1.81
CA TYR A 232 14.85 -2.86 -2.71
C TYR A 232 13.42 -2.46 -3.16
N ARG A 233 12.59 -1.96 -2.25
CA ARG A 233 11.22 -1.51 -2.55
C ARG A 233 11.19 -0.27 -3.45
N LYS A 234 12.11 0.70 -3.27
CA LYS A 234 12.26 1.81 -4.22
C LYS A 234 12.57 1.32 -5.64
N GLN A 235 13.52 0.40 -5.79
CA GLN A 235 13.93 -0.15 -7.09
C GLN A 235 12.76 -0.87 -7.80
N ALA A 236 11.84 -1.48 -7.04
CA ALA A 236 10.65 -2.11 -7.61
C ALA A 236 9.62 -1.10 -8.18
N ILE A 237 9.54 0.13 -7.65
CA ILE A 237 8.65 1.18 -8.22
C ILE A 237 9.10 1.53 -9.65
N GLU A 238 10.41 1.62 -9.88
CA GLU A 238 10.99 1.88 -11.21
C GLU A 238 10.81 0.71 -12.19
N VAL A 239 10.45 -0.49 -11.72
CA VAL A 239 9.98 -1.59 -12.60
C VAL A 239 8.55 -1.33 -13.06
N CYS A 240 7.62 -1.02 -12.15
CA CYS A 240 6.23 -0.70 -12.49
C CYS A 240 6.14 0.47 -13.49
N LYS A 241 6.97 1.50 -13.28
CA LYS A 241 7.09 2.71 -14.10
C LYS A 241 7.40 2.45 -15.58
N GLN A 242 7.99 1.31 -15.94
CA GLN A 242 8.29 0.96 -17.34
C GLN A 242 7.02 0.80 -18.20
N CYS A 243 5.89 0.48 -17.56
CA CYS A 243 4.58 0.36 -18.21
C CYS A 243 3.52 1.32 -17.63
N HIS A 244 3.69 1.74 -16.37
CA HIS A 244 2.72 2.55 -15.60
C HIS A 244 3.24 3.96 -15.28
N THR A 245 3.93 4.59 -16.23
CA THR A 245 4.60 5.90 -16.07
C THR A 245 3.67 6.94 -15.44
N LYS A 246 2.44 7.06 -15.95
CA LYS A 246 1.42 8.00 -15.49
C LYS A 246 1.01 7.77 -14.03
N GLU A 247 0.78 6.52 -13.64
CA GLU A 247 0.40 6.15 -12.29
C GLU A 247 1.58 6.36 -11.31
N THR A 248 2.82 6.10 -11.73
CA THR A 248 4.03 6.42 -10.95
C THR A 248 4.24 7.93 -10.81
N GLU A 249 4.01 8.72 -11.87
CA GLU A 249 4.10 10.18 -11.82
C GLU A 249 3.03 10.82 -10.92
N GLN A 250 1.84 10.22 -10.84
CA GLN A 250 0.82 10.59 -9.87
C GLN A 250 1.26 10.20 -8.45
N PHE A 251 1.68 8.95 -8.26
CA PHE A 251 2.16 8.45 -6.96
C PHE A 251 3.26 9.33 -6.38
N ASN A 252 4.28 9.68 -7.16
CA ASN A 252 5.42 10.49 -6.73
C ASN A 252 5.04 11.93 -6.28
N LYS A 253 3.84 12.42 -6.61
CA LYS A 253 3.30 13.72 -6.13
C LYS A 253 2.47 13.58 -4.85
N SER A 254 2.02 12.36 -4.53
CA SER A 254 1.16 12.09 -3.37
C SER A 254 1.87 12.22 -2.02
N ILE A 255 1.08 12.48 -0.97
CA ILE A 255 1.56 12.42 0.43
C ILE A 255 2.18 11.05 0.78
N HIS A 256 1.64 9.96 0.22
CA HIS A 256 2.12 8.60 0.47
C HIS A 256 3.55 8.39 -0.04
N ALA A 257 3.85 8.83 -1.27
CA ALA A 257 5.21 8.74 -1.79
C ALA A 257 6.19 9.62 -0.98
N LYS A 258 5.79 10.85 -0.63
CA LYS A 258 6.60 11.74 0.22
C LYS A 258 6.97 11.05 1.54
N ALA A 259 5.99 10.48 2.24
CA ALA A 259 6.19 9.72 3.48
C ALA A 259 7.10 8.48 3.28
N PHE A 260 6.91 7.74 2.19
CA PHE A 260 7.70 6.55 1.85
C PHE A 260 9.17 6.89 1.57
N TYR A 261 9.45 7.92 0.76
CA TYR A 261 10.82 8.35 0.46
C TYR A 261 11.52 8.90 1.71
N GLN A 262 10.84 9.74 2.51
CA GLN A 262 11.30 10.14 3.85
C GLN A 262 11.62 8.94 4.75
N GLY A 263 10.87 7.84 4.63
CA GLY A 263 11.09 6.60 5.37
C GLY A 263 10.17 6.39 6.56
N LYS A 264 8.98 7.01 6.57
CA LYS A 264 7.92 6.68 7.52
C LYS A 264 7.54 5.21 7.30
N GLU A 265 7.84 4.33 8.26
CA GLU A 265 7.73 2.87 8.14
C GLU A 265 6.36 2.39 7.63
N ASN A 266 5.29 3.01 8.12
CA ASN A 266 3.92 2.66 7.75
C ASN A 266 3.47 3.19 6.38
N ALA A 267 4.20 4.11 5.74
CA ALA A 267 3.81 4.69 4.45
C ALA A 267 3.61 3.61 3.36
N PRO A 268 2.53 3.70 2.56
CA PRO A 268 2.28 2.76 1.47
C PRO A 268 3.14 3.09 0.23
N ASP A 269 3.40 2.05 -0.55
CA ASP A 269 4.02 2.10 -1.88
C ASP A 269 3.22 1.18 -2.82
N CYS A 270 3.63 1.12 -4.09
CA CYS A 270 2.98 0.28 -5.09
C CYS A 270 2.81 -1.17 -4.63
N LEU A 271 3.81 -1.75 -3.93
CA LEU A 271 3.80 -3.16 -3.50
C LEU A 271 2.91 -3.39 -2.28
N LYS A 272 2.86 -2.42 -1.34
CA LYS A 272 1.95 -2.44 -0.19
C LYS A 272 0.48 -2.36 -0.64
N CYS A 273 0.20 -1.71 -1.76
CA CYS A 273 -1.16 -1.55 -2.28
C CYS A 273 -1.60 -2.60 -3.31
N HIS A 274 -0.68 -3.12 -4.14
CA HIS A 274 -1.00 -4.02 -5.25
C HIS A 274 -0.43 -5.44 -5.16
N ASP A 275 0.35 -5.78 -4.12
CA ASP A 275 1.27 -6.94 -4.13
C ASP A 275 2.37 -6.78 -5.22
N TYR A 276 3.16 -7.81 -5.44
CA TYR A 276 4.31 -7.87 -6.36
C TYR A 276 4.24 -9.08 -7.31
N HIS A 277 3.61 -10.18 -6.90
CA HIS A 277 3.33 -11.34 -7.75
C HIS A 277 1.84 -11.70 -7.83
N LYS A 278 1.03 -11.31 -6.85
CA LYS A 278 -0.43 -11.52 -6.81
C LYS A 278 -1.19 -10.27 -7.26
N VAL A 279 -0.66 -9.56 -8.26
CA VAL A 279 -1.16 -8.24 -8.67
C VAL A 279 -2.60 -8.32 -9.17
N ALA A 280 -3.52 -7.72 -8.42
CA ALA A 280 -4.96 -7.79 -8.68
C ALA A 280 -5.53 -6.48 -9.22
N ARG A 281 -6.58 -6.57 -10.05
CA ARG A 281 -7.32 -5.41 -10.55
C ARG A 281 -8.32 -4.93 -9.50
N ILE A 282 -8.01 -3.81 -8.82
CA ILE A 282 -8.85 -3.25 -7.75
C ILE A 282 -10.26 -2.89 -8.27
N LEU A 283 -10.37 -2.31 -9.47
CA LEU A 283 -11.66 -1.99 -10.09
C LEU A 283 -12.14 -3.16 -10.98
N PRO A 284 -13.38 -3.68 -10.79
CA PRO A 284 -14.51 -3.00 -10.14
C PRO A 284 -14.81 -3.40 -8.68
N ASN A 285 -14.02 -4.26 -8.03
CA ASN A 285 -14.35 -4.85 -6.71
C ASN A 285 -14.50 -3.80 -5.58
N ASN A 286 -15.72 -3.66 -5.03
CA ASN A 286 -16.05 -2.69 -3.97
C ASN A 286 -15.36 -2.97 -2.62
N GLU A 287 -15.16 -4.25 -2.28
CA GLU A 287 -14.51 -4.66 -1.03
C GLU A 287 -13.03 -4.29 -1.06
N LEU A 288 -12.31 -4.64 -2.14
CA LEU A 288 -10.90 -4.29 -2.31
C LEU A 288 -10.68 -2.77 -2.32
N LYS A 289 -11.58 -2.01 -2.97
CA LYS A 289 -11.55 -0.52 -2.94
C LYS A 289 -11.58 0.05 -1.51
N LEU A 290 -12.40 -0.53 -0.62
CA LEU A 290 -12.55 -0.04 0.75
C LEU A 290 -11.43 -0.56 1.67
N ASN A 291 -11.17 -1.86 1.64
CA ASN A 291 -10.23 -2.53 2.54
C ASN A 291 -8.78 -2.07 2.31
N LEU A 292 -8.42 -1.69 1.08
CA LEU A 292 -7.12 -1.12 0.75
C LEU A 292 -6.82 0.16 1.55
N CYS A 293 -7.80 1.05 1.73
CA CYS A 293 -7.65 2.25 2.53
C CYS A 293 -7.84 1.95 4.03
N ALA A 294 -8.85 1.16 4.38
CA ALA A 294 -9.23 0.85 5.76
C ALA A 294 -8.15 0.06 6.54
N SER A 295 -7.23 -0.61 5.86
CA SER A 295 -6.08 -1.32 6.46
C SER A 295 -5.09 -0.39 7.19
N CYS A 296 -5.11 0.91 6.89
CA CYS A 296 -4.36 1.94 7.61
C CYS A 296 -5.25 3.08 8.15
N HIS A 297 -6.34 3.41 7.46
CA HIS A 297 -7.30 4.46 7.83
C HIS A 297 -8.55 3.87 8.49
N GLY A 298 -8.35 3.20 9.63
CA GLY A 298 -9.40 2.46 10.32
C GLY A 298 -10.55 3.34 10.81
N GLU A 299 -10.26 4.51 11.39
CA GLU A 299 -11.27 5.40 11.95
C GLU A 299 -12.01 6.19 10.84
N GLU A 300 -11.28 6.69 9.84
CA GLU A 300 -11.88 7.32 8.67
C GLU A 300 -12.80 6.32 7.92
N ALA A 301 -12.43 5.04 7.86
CA ALA A 301 -13.24 3.97 7.27
C ALA A 301 -14.43 3.51 8.14
N LYS A 302 -14.38 3.67 9.48
CA LYS A 302 -15.55 3.50 10.34
C LYS A 302 -16.55 4.63 10.09
N ALA A 303 -16.11 5.88 10.14
CA ALA A 303 -16.97 7.03 9.95
C ALA A 303 -17.59 7.07 8.54
N TYR A 304 -16.84 6.69 7.51
CA TYR A 304 -17.40 6.54 6.15
C TYR A 304 -18.56 5.53 6.08
N LYS A 305 -18.58 4.47 6.92
CA LYS A 305 -19.69 3.49 6.94
C LYS A 305 -21.01 4.07 7.45
N GLU A 306 -20.99 5.20 8.15
CA GLU A 306 -22.20 5.93 8.58
C GLU A 306 -22.80 6.80 7.45
N SER A 307 -22.09 6.95 6.32
CA SER A 307 -22.48 7.86 5.24
C SER A 307 -23.52 7.30 4.25
N ILE A 308 -24.27 8.20 3.63
CA ILE A 308 -25.16 7.88 2.50
C ILE A 308 -24.40 7.28 1.30
N HIS A 309 -23.11 7.58 1.17
CA HIS A 309 -22.23 7.02 0.14
C HIS A 309 -21.85 5.57 0.42
N PHE A 310 -21.53 5.20 1.66
CA PHE A 310 -21.33 3.78 1.98
C PHE A 310 -22.64 3.00 1.86
N LYS A 311 -23.79 3.57 2.24
CA LYS A 311 -25.09 2.94 1.99
C LYS A 311 -25.31 2.64 0.50
N ALA A 312 -24.96 3.56 -0.40
CA ALA A 312 -25.02 3.29 -1.84
C ALA A 312 -24.00 2.21 -2.28
N LEU A 313 -22.82 2.16 -1.66
CA LEU A 313 -21.77 1.18 -1.96
C LEU A 313 -22.13 -0.25 -1.51
N SER A 314 -22.78 -0.40 -0.34
CA SER A 314 -23.25 -1.67 0.21
C SER A 314 -24.52 -2.17 -0.48
N GLU A 315 -25.39 -1.26 -0.93
CA GLU A 315 -26.50 -1.53 -1.88
C GLU A 315 -26.01 -1.81 -3.32
N ALA A 316 -24.69 -1.94 -3.53
CA ALA A 316 -24.02 -2.22 -4.81
C ALA A 316 -24.41 -1.28 -5.97
N LYS A 317 -24.83 -0.04 -5.67
CA LYS A 317 -25.33 0.89 -6.68
C LYS A 317 -24.23 1.31 -7.67
N PRO A 318 -24.55 1.44 -8.98
CA PRO A 318 -23.59 1.90 -9.97
C PRO A 318 -23.09 3.30 -9.60
N ASN A 319 -21.79 3.52 -9.80
CA ASN A 319 -21.09 4.78 -9.47
C ASN A 319 -21.14 5.21 -8.00
N ALA A 320 -21.48 4.32 -7.06
CA ALA A 320 -21.34 4.60 -5.63
C ALA A 320 -19.87 4.97 -5.28
N PRO A 321 -19.60 6.16 -4.72
CA PRO A 321 -18.24 6.63 -4.49
C PRO A 321 -17.63 5.98 -3.24
N ASN A 322 -16.31 5.76 -3.27
CA ASN A 322 -15.49 5.31 -2.15
C ASN A 322 -14.30 6.29 -1.91
N CYS A 323 -13.41 5.97 -0.97
CA CYS A 323 -12.23 6.78 -0.63
C CYS A 323 -11.46 7.30 -1.86
N SER A 324 -11.24 6.43 -2.87
CA SER A 324 -10.49 6.77 -4.09
C SER A 324 -11.24 7.69 -5.06
N ASN A 325 -12.57 7.83 -4.95
CA ASN A 325 -13.32 8.82 -5.73
C ASN A 325 -13.15 10.24 -5.16
N CYS A 326 -13.03 10.37 -3.84
CA CYS A 326 -12.84 11.67 -3.19
C CYS A 326 -11.37 12.10 -3.21
N HIS A 327 -10.46 11.21 -2.82
CA HIS A 327 -9.04 11.52 -2.57
C HIS A 327 -8.10 11.11 -3.72
N LYS A 328 -8.61 10.45 -4.77
CA LYS A 328 -7.84 9.77 -5.85
C LYS A 328 -7.03 8.57 -5.31
N ALA A 329 -6.71 7.60 -6.18
CA ALA A 329 -5.98 6.39 -5.77
C ALA A 329 -4.45 6.60 -5.71
N HIS A 330 -3.88 7.17 -6.77
CA HIS A 330 -2.43 7.41 -6.89
C HIS A 330 -2.04 8.87 -6.61
N ASP A 331 -2.97 9.81 -6.72
CA ASP A 331 -2.73 11.26 -6.60
C ASP A 331 -3.31 11.79 -5.27
N VAL A 332 -3.02 11.08 -4.17
CA VAL A 332 -3.52 11.39 -2.82
C VAL A 332 -2.85 12.67 -2.29
N LEU A 333 -3.63 13.72 -2.09
CA LEU A 333 -3.15 15.01 -1.59
C LEU A 333 -3.77 15.36 -0.21
N PRO A 334 -3.05 16.08 0.66
CA PRO A 334 -3.62 16.69 1.88
C PRO A 334 -4.79 17.62 1.56
N ILE A 335 -5.76 17.74 2.48
CA ILE A 335 -7.02 18.46 2.23
C ILE A 335 -6.82 19.95 1.90
N ASN A 336 -5.78 20.60 2.43
CA ASN A 336 -5.47 21.99 2.09
C ASN A 336 -4.87 22.19 0.68
N MET A 337 -4.40 21.10 0.02
CA MET A 337 -3.95 21.09 -1.38
C MET A 337 -4.96 20.42 -2.33
N ALA A 338 -5.82 19.53 -1.82
CA ALA A 338 -6.82 18.83 -2.61
C ALA A 338 -8.11 19.66 -2.79
N ASN A 339 -8.57 19.86 -4.03
CA ASN A 339 -9.90 20.43 -4.26
C ASN A 339 -10.99 19.34 -4.16
N LEU A 340 -11.37 18.96 -2.94
CA LEU A 340 -12.38 17.91 -2.71
C LEU A 340 -13.78 18.27 -3.26
N ASN A 341 -14.10 19.56 -3.42
CA ASN A 341 -15.36 19.98 -4.03
C ASN A 341 -15.45 19.55 -5.51
N ASP A 342 -14.35 19.53 -6.26
CA ASP A 342 -14.32 19.01 -7.64
C ASP A 342 -14.63 17.51 -7.67
N SER A 343 -14.12 16.75 -6.68
CA SER A 343 -14.43 15.31 -6.53
C SER A 343 -15.93 15.08 -6.27
N CYS A 344 -16.60 15.97 -5.52
CA CYS A 344 -18.05 15.94 -5.37
C CYS A 344 -18.77 16.26 -6.70
N LEU A 345 -18.35 17.31 -7.42
CA LEU A 345 -18.95 17.75 -8.68
C LEU A 345 -18.75 16.77 -9.84
N ALA A 346 -17.69 15.94 -9.81
CA ALA A 346 -17.46 14.88 -10.80
C ALA A 346 -18.66 13.91 -10.92
N CYS A 347 -19.31 13.59 -9.80
CA CYS A 347 -20.55 12.81 -9.74
C CYS A 347 -21.80 13.71 -9.72
N HIS A 348 -21.80 14.77 -8.91
CA HIS A 348 -22.95 15.65 -8.70
C HIS A 348 -22.93 16.88 -9.63
N LYS A 349 -22.93 16.63 -10.94
CA LYS A 349 -22.74 17.67 -11.98
C LYS A 349 -23.77 18.80 -11.91
N ASP A 350 -25.04 18.47 -11.71
CA ASP A 350 -26.14 19.45 -11.61
C ASP A 350 -26.19 20.22 -10.27
N SER A 351 -25.23 20.02 -9.36
CA SER A 351 -25.25 20.63 -8.01
C SER A 351 -25.42 22.15 -8.05
N LYS A 352 -24.76 22.88 -8.94
CA LYS A 352 -24.89 24.36 -9.01
C LYS A 352 -26.34 24.79 -9.24
N LYS A 353 -26.95 24.27 -10.30
CA LYS A 353 -28.35 24.52 -10.70
C LYS A 353 -29.36 24.00 -9.67
N ALA A 354 -29.03 22.94 -8.94
CA ALA A 354 -29.85 22.44 -7.83
C ALA A 354 -29.77 23.33 -6.58
N HIS A 355 -28.62 23.94 -6.31
CA HIS A 355 -28.42 24.85 -5.18
C HIS A 355 -28.98 26.24 -5.44
N ASN A 356 -28.86 26.80 -6.65
CA ASN A 356 -29.36 28.13 -6.99
C ASN A 356 -30.88 28.32 -6.79
N LYS A 357 -31.64 27.22 -6.60
CA LYS A 357 -33.07 27.24 -6.22
C LYS A 357 -33.35 27.66 -4.77
N TRP A 358 -32.34 27.67 -3.91
CA TRP A 358 -32.48 27.98 -2.47
C TRP A 358 -31.28 28.75 -1.90
N LEU A 359 -30.08 28.48 -2.40
CA LEU A 359 -28.83 29.18 -2.09
C LEU A 359 -28.63 30.31 -3.10
N TYR A 360 -29.37 31.40 -2.90
CA TYR A 360 -29.28 32.64 -3.67
C TYR A 360 -29.39 33.84 -2.70
N ASN A 361 -29.18 35.07 -3.19
CA ASN A 361 -29.24 36.29 -2.37
C ASN A 361 -30.48 37.11 -2.76
N PRO A 362 -31.64 37.00 -2.06
CA PRO A 362 -32.88 37.64 -2.47
C PRO A 362 -32.70 39.16 -2.71
N PRO A 363 -33.24 39.72 -3.81
CA PRO A 363 -34.07 39.09 -4.85
C PRO A 363 -33.30 38.38 -5.99
N PHE A 364 -31.97 38.35 -5.96
CA PHE A 364 -31.11 37.93 -7.08
C PHE A 364 -30.80 36.43 -7.08
N THR A 365 -31.15 35.75 -8.17
CA THR A 365 -30.99 34.29 -8.40
C THR A 365 -29.77 33.94 -9.27
N LEU A 366 -28.65 34.64 -9.07
CA LEU A 366 -27.43 34.46 -9.87
C LEU A 366 -26.62 33.23 -9.42
N GLU A 367 -26.35 32.29 -10.34
CA GLU A 367 -25.52 31.09 -10.04
C GLU A 367 -24.09 31.43 -9.55
N SER A 368 -23.60 32.64 -9.82
CA SER A 368 -22.33 33.15 -9.27
C SER A 368 -22.32 33.20 -7.73
N PHE A 369 -23.46 33.32 -7.08
CA PHE A 369 -23.58 33.25 -5.62
C PHE A 369 -23.33 31.83 -5.07
N VAL A 370 -23.77 30.80 -5.81
CA VAL A 370 -23.42 29.39 -5.51
C VAL A 370 -21.94 29.16 -5.74
N ASP A 371 -21.33 29.78 -6.75
CA ASP A 371 -19.88 29.68 -7.00
C ASP A 371 -19.03 30.34 -5.91
N VAL A 372 -19.52 31.39 -5.23
CA VAL A 372 -18.85 31.92 -4.03
C VAL A 372 -18.89 30.88 -2.90
N HIS A 373 -20.05 30.26 -2.65
CA HIS A 373 -20.18 29.22 -1.63
C HIS A 373 -19.33 27.98 -1.93
N PHE A 374 -19.29 27.51 -3.18
CA PHE A 374 -18.48 26.34 -3.56
C PHE A 374 -16.97 26.61 -3.62
N LYS A 375 -16.54 27.89 -3.56
CA LYS A 375 -15.13 28.30 -3.38
C LYS A 375 -14.77 28.52 -1.90
N GLY A 376 -15.69 29.10 -1.13
CA GLY A 376 -15.48 29.46 0.28
C GLY A 376 -15.83 28.36 1.28
N SER A 377 -16.63 27.36 0.92
CA SER A 377 -17.04 26.27 1.81
C SER A 377 -16.75 24.91 1.17
N SER A 378 -16.30 23.95 1.99
CA SER A 378 -16.35 22.54 1.62
C SER A 378 -17.81 22.08 1.50
N CYS A 379 -18.06 21.02 0.71
CA CYS A 379 -19.36 20.36 0.74
C CYS A 379 -19.65 19.72 2.11
N SER A 380 -18.63 19.22 2.82
CA SER A 380 -18.73 18.62 4.16
C SER A 380 -19.34 19.58 5.19
N ALA A 381 -19.03 20.88 5.14
CA ALA A 381 -19.58 21.86 6.07
C ALA A 381 -21.13 21.94 6.08
N CYS A 382 -21.80 21.67 4.95
CA CYS A 382 -23.26 21.63 4.87
C CYS A 382 -23.84 20.21 4.85
N HIS A 383 -23.07 19.22 4.39
CA HIS A 383 -23.51 17.83 4.21
C HIS A 383 -23.08 16.86 5.32
N ALA A 384 -22.39 17.31 6.37
CA ALA A 384 -22.09 16.52 7.55
C ALA A 384 -22.59 17.19 8.85
N LYS A 385 -22.83 16.37 9.88
CA LYS A 385 -23.01 16.84 11.26
C LYS A 385 -21.63 16.95 11.90
N GLY A 386 -21.34 18.10 12.50
CA GLY A 386 -20.06 18.38 13.14
C GLY A 386 -19.89 19.88 13.44
N GLU A 387 -18.97 20.16 14.34
CA GLU A 387 -18.45 21.51 14.57
C GLU A 387 -17.72 22.02 13.32
N LYS A 388 -17.78 23.33 13.08
CA LYS A 388 -17.26 23.96 11.87
C LYS A 388 -16.11 24.89 12.23
N ALA A 389 -15.10 24.91 11.37
CA ALA A 389 -14.02 25.88 11.44
C ALA A 389 -14.01 26.79 10.23
N VAL A 390 -13.59 28.03 10.46
CA VAL A 390 -12.97 28.85 9.43
C VAL A 390 -11.49 28.49 9.43
N ILE A 391 -11.10 27.69 8.44
CA ILE A 391 -9.74 27.23 8.24
C ILE A 391 -9.00 28.24 7.37
N LEU A 392 -7.96 28.85 7.92
CA LEU A 392 -7.01 29.71 7.24
C LEU A 392 -5.81 28.87 6.79
N THR A 393 -5.44 28.94 5.51
CA THR A 393 -4.24 28.28 4.99
C THR A 393 -3.31 29.34 4.39
N LEU A 394 -2.02 29.30 4.75
CA LEU A 394 -1.02 30.21 4.22
C LEU A 394 -0.56 29.76 2.82
N VAL A 395 -0.76 30.63 1.83
CA VAL A 395 -0.56 30.34 0.40
C VAL A 395 0.50 31.27 -0.19
N ASN A 396 1.38 30.71 -1.02
CA ASN A 396 2.36 31.45 -1.81
C ASN A 396 1.66 32.09 -3.02
N LYS A 397 1.70 33.43 -3.14
CA LYS A 397 0.95 34.14 -4.19
C LYS A 397 1.46 33.87 -5.61
N ASP A 398 2.75 33.60 -5.75
CA ASP A 398 3.39 33.35 -7.05
C ASP A 398 3.19 31.89 -7.50
N LYS A 399 3.32 30.91 -6.58
CA LYS A 399 3.08 29.48 -6.86
C LYS A 399 1.60 29.06 -6.85
N LYS A 400 0.75 29.82 -6.13
CA LYS A 400 -0.65 29.48 -5.78
C LYS A 400 -0.83 28.16 -5.00
N THR A 401 0.22 27.69 -4.33
CA THR A 401 0.20 26.50 -3.45
C THR A 401 0.28 26.90 -1.98
N PRO A 402 -0.30 26.12 -1.05
CA PRO A 402 0.02 26.23 0.37
C PRO A 402 1.52 26.10 0.63
N PHE A 403 2.04 26.86 1.60
CA PHE A 403 3.42 26.68 2.07
C PHE A 403 3.55 25.40 2.89
N THR A 404 4.70 24.73 2.77
CA THR A 404 5.11 23.74 3.77
C THR A 404 5.80 24.41 4.96
N ILE A 405 5.74 23.76 6.11
CA ILE A 405 6.48 24.17 7.31
C ILE A 405 8.00 24.22 7.05
N ASP A 406 8.52 23.36 6.16
CA ASP A 406 9.92 23.33 5.73
C ASP A 406 10.28 24.53 4.84
N GLU A 407 9.36 25.03 4.01
CA GLU A 407 9.54 26.28 3.26
C GLU A 407 9.53 27.49 4.22
N LEU A 408 8.60 27.53 5.18
CA LEU A 408 8.51 28.61 6.16
C LEU A 408 9.73 28.65 7.09
N SER A 409 10.17 27.50 7.59
CA SER A 409 11.41 27.33 8.37
C SER A 409 12.62 27.93 7.65
N LYS A 410 12.81 27.61 6.36
CA LYS A 410 13.91 28.12 5.54
C LYS A 410 13.80 29.63 5.25
N VAL A 411 12.59 30.12 4.96
CA VAL A 411 12.35 31.55 4.73
C VAL A 411 12.62 32.36 6.01
N LEU A 412 12.10 31.90 7.14
CA LEU A 412 12.15 32.64 8.40
C LEU A 412 13.51 32.47 9.12
N ASN A 413 14.25 31.41 8.81
CA ASN A 413 15.42 30.92 9.55
C ASN A 413 15.05 30.49 10.98
N TRP A 414 14.03 29.64 11.06
CA TRP A 414 13.48 29.07 12.31
C TRP A 414 13.53 27.53 12.24
N ASP A 415 13.76 26.86 13.37
CA ASP A 415 13.64 25.41 13.46
C ASP A 415 12.20 24.96 13.17
N VAL A 416 12.03 23.89 12.38
CA VAL A 416 10.73 23.37 11.93
C VAL A 416 9.76 23.12 13.11
N GLU A 417 10.28 22.61 14.22
CA GLU A 417 9.49 22.27 15.42
C GLU A 417 9.04 23.54 16.17
N GLN A 418 9.85 24.60 16.14
CA GLN A 418 9.53 25.88 16.80
C GLN A 418 8.61 26.79 15.97
N VAL A 419 8.24 26.43 14.73
CA VAL A 419 7.46 27.34 13.86
C VAL A 419 6.12 27.74 14.49
N VAL A 420 5.44 26.85 15.22
CA VAL A 420 4.19 27.20 15.93
C VAL A 420 4.47 28.02 17.19
N GLU A 421 5.49 27.67 17.99
CA GLU A 421 5.92 28.42 19.19
C GLU A 421 6.51 29.81 18.89
N LYS A 422 6.70 30.16 17.61
CA LYS A 422 7.09 31.49 17.13
C LYS A 422 5.95 32.21 16.40
N ILE A 423 4.79 31.57 16.27
CA ILE A 423 3.53 32.21 15.86
C ILE A 423 2.74 32.56 17.12
N ASP A 424 2.44 31.55 17.95
CA ASP A 424 1.93 31.72 19.32
C ASP A 424 3.12 32.07 20.23
N PHE A 425 3.33 33.36 20.47
CA PHE A 425 4.48 33.83 21.27
C PHE A 425 4.19 33.80 22.77
N ASN A 426 2.92 33.78 23.15
CA ASN A 426 2.47 33.81 24.54
C ASN A 426 2.33 32.39 25.14
N LYS A 427 2.16 31.38 24.27
CA LYS A 427 2.06 29.93 24.54
C LYS A 427 0.77 29.50 25.25
N ASP A 428 -0.35 30.18 24.99
CA ASP A 428 -1.70 29.74 25.42
C ASP A 428 -2.34 28.70 24.47
N GLY A 429 -1.75 28.46 23.30
CA GLY A 429 -2.27 27.55 22.28
C GLY A 429 -3.36 28.14 21.38
N LEU A 430 -3.62 29.45 21.45
CA LEU A 430 -4.68 30.15 20.73
C LEU A 430 -4.13 31.40 20.03
N ILE A 431 -3.80 31.29 18.75
CA ILE A 431 -3.21 32.39 17.98
C ILE A 431 -4.18 33.59 17.95
N GLN A 432 -3.78 34.73 18.54
CA GLN A 432 -4.61 35.94 18.56
C GLN A 432 -4.24 36.96 17.45
N GLU A 433 -4.96 38.08 17.42
CA GLU A 433 -4.90 39.09 16.34
C GLU A 433 -3.49 39.66 16.11
N LYS A 434 -2.83 40.05 17.20
CA LYS A 434 -1.49 40.64 17.18
C LYS A 434 -0.46 39.63 16.70
N GLU A 435 -0.52 38.40 17.20
CA GLU A 435 0.41 37.32 16.90
C GLU A 435 0.38 36.97 15.40
N LEU A 436 -0.82 36.76 14.84
CA LEU A 436 -0.97 36.50 13.42
C LEU A 436 -0.50 37.68 12.56
N TRP A 437 -0.70 38.92 13.03
CA TRP A 437 -0.23 40.11 12.32
C TRP A 437 1.30 40.23 12.30
N GLU A 438 1.97 40.01 13.43
CA GLU A 438 3.45 40.03 13.53
C GLU A 438 4.09 38.89 12.73
N PHE A 439 3.50 37.68 12.77
CA PHE A 439 3.90 36.56 11.91
C PHE A 439 3.74 36.90 10.42
N LEU A 440 2.56 37.35 9.99
CA LEU A 440 2.31 37.69 8.59
C LEU A 440 3.19 38.85 8.11
N GLY A 441 3.46 39.85 8.96
CA GLY A 441 4.40 40.92 8.68
C GLY A 441 5.81 40.40 8.43
N THR A 442 6.31 39.54 9.32
CA THR A 442 7.64 38.91 9.23
C THR A 442 7.79 38.05 7.96
N VAL A 443 6.79 37.23 7.63
CA VAL A 443 6.79 36.41 6.41
C VAL A 443 6.76 37.29 5.15
N LYS A 444 5.92 38.33 5.13
CA LYS A 444 5.73 39.23 3.97
C LYS A 444 6.97 40.04 3.59
N GLN A 445 7.84 40.36 4.54
CA GLN A 445 9.13 41.00 4.26
C GLN A 445 10.04 40.14 3.36
N LYS A 446 9.83 38.82 3.34
CA LYS A 446 10.69 37.84 2.64
C LYS A 446 10.01 37.19 1.43
N VAL A 447 8.70 36.91 1.48
CA VAL A 447 7.96 36.24 0.39
C VAL A 447 6.54 36.79 0.24
N LYS A 448 6.01 36.81 -0.99
CA LYS A 448 4.61 37.19 -1.27
C LYS A 448 3.64 36.11 -0.77
N VAL A 449 2.96 36.38 0.34
CA VAL A 449 2.02 35.45 0.98
C VAL A 449 0.62 36.04 1.15
N GLU A 450 -0.38 35.17 1.13
CA GLU A 450 -1.76 35.48 1.51
C GLU A 450 -2.38 34.32 2.30
N LEU A 451 -3.42 34.62 3.09
CA LEU A 451 -4.25 33.60 3.71
C LEU A 451 -5.43 33.30 2.80
N LYS A 452 -5.67 32.02 2.55
CA LYS A 452 -6.92 31.53 1.94
C LYS A 452 -7.81 30.96 3.04
N GLY A 453 -8.98 31.56 3.22
CA GLY A 453 -10.02 31.01 4.10
C GLY A 453 -10.85 29.92 3.41
N ARG A 454 -11.31 28.93 4.18
CA ARG A 454 -12.41 28.03 3.81
C ARG A 454 -13.21 27.63 5.04
N ILE A 455 -14.52 27.42 4.89
CA ILE A 455 -15.34 26.75 5.90
C ILE A 455 -15.21 25.23 5.70
N ASP A 456 -14.95 24.49 6.78
CA ASP A 456 -14.97 23.02 6.79
C ASP A 456 -15.39 22.47 8.17
N ILE A 457 -15.50 21.16 8.31
CA ILE A 457 -15.69 20.48 9.61
C ILE A 457 -14.34 20.38 10.35
N THR A 458 -14.33 20.59 11.68
CA THR A 458 -13.10 20.49 12.49
C THR A 458 -12.54 19.08 12.51
N ASN A 459 -13.40 18.11 12.84
CA ASN A 459 -13.09 16.67 12.91
C ASN A 459 -13.10 16.00 11.51
N PRO A 460 -11.97 15.45 11.03
CA PRO A 460 -11.93 14.74 9.74
C PRO A 460 -12.85 13.51 9.68
N ASN A 461 -13.12 12.84 10.80
CA ASN A 461 -14.02 11.68 10.80
C ASN A 461 -15.46 12.09 10.50
N ASP A 462 -15.94 13.19 11.10
CA ASP A 462 -17.29 13.69 10.83
C ASP A 462 -17.46 14.16 9.38
N ALA A 463 -16.42 14.71 8.75
CA ALA A 463 -16.42 15.00 7.32
C ALA A 463 -16.62 13.76 6.41
N HIS A 464 -16.31 12.55 6.89
CA HIS A 464 -16.62 11.30 6.17
C HIS A 464 -18.07 10.84 6.33
N LYS A 465 -18.81 11.35 7.33
CA LYS A 465 -20.21 11.00 7.65
C LYS A 465 -21.22 11.77 6.77
N ILE A 466 -21.00 11.77 5.46
CA ILE A 466 -21.83 12.52 4.50
C ILE A 466 -23.29 12.06 4.55
N LEU A 467 -24.18 13.02 4.81
CA LEU A 467 -25.62 12.84 5.03
C LEU A 467 -26.44 12.97 3.75
N SER A 468 -27.73 12.64 3.82
CA SER A 468 -28.65 12.79 2.69
C SER A 468 -29.00 14.27 2.42
N LYS A 469 -29.44 14.59 1.19
CA LYS A 469 -29.93 15.92 0.79
C LYS A 469 -31.15 16.46 1.58
N LYS A 470 -31.74 15.63 2.44
CA LYS A 470 -32.83 15.99 3.36
C LYS A 470 -32.32 16.52 4.70
N GLU A 471 -31.11 16.13 5.10
CA GLU A 471 -30.49 16.46 6.40
C GLU A 471 -29.40 17.52 6.28
N ALA A 472 -28.97 17.83 5.05
CA ALA A 472 -28.00 18.88 4.76
C ALA A 472 -28.54 20.27 5.16
N ILE A 473 -27.66 21.10 5.70
CA ILE A 473 -27.97 22.44 6.22
C ILE A 473 -28.38 23.35 5.05
N LYS A 474 -29.52 24.03 5.20
CA LYS A 474 -30.05 25.02 4.23
C LYS A 474 -30.45 26.36 4.85
N ASP A 475 -30.56 26.41 6.18
CA ASP A 475 -30.76 27.66 6.88
C ASP A 475 -29.48 28.50 6.84
N CYS A 476 -29.57 29.70 6.28
CA CYS A 476 -28.46 30.63 6.15
C CYS A 476 -28.03 31.19 7.52
N ALA A 477 -28.93 31.27 8.51
CA ALA A 477 -28.62 31.80 9.83
C ALA A 477 -27.60 30.94 10.59
N VAL A 478 -27.53 29.63 10.32
CA VAL A 478 -26.52 28.71 10.86
C VAL A 478 -25.08 29.16 10.54
N CYS A 479 -24.88 29.84 9.42
CA CYS A 479 -23.56 30.30 8.97
C CYS A 479 -23.39 31.83 8.97
N HIS A 480 -24.47 32.61 8.91
CA HIS A 480 -24.43 34.07 8.76
C HIS A 480 -25.01 34.88 9.94
N SER A 481 -25.47 34.23 11.01
CA SER A 481 -25.77 34.92 12.26
C SER A 481 -24.50 35.36 13.00
N SER A 482 -24.60 36.41 13.81
CA SER A 482 -23.55 36.83 14.74
C SER A 482 -23.25 35.78 15.83
N GLU A 483 -24.17 34.84 16.07
CA GLU A 483 -24.04 33.76 17.04
C GLU A 483 -23.47 32.47 16.43
N ALA A 484 -23.23 32.42 15.12
CA ALA A 484 -22.75 31.24 14.41
C ALA A 484 -21.44 30.71 15.00
N LYS A 485 -21.47 29.45 15.45
CA LYS A 485 -20.38 28.80 16.20
C LYS A 485 -19.34 28.22 15.24
N PHE A 486 -18.39 29.07 14.84
CA PHE A 486 -17.18 28.67 14.13
C PHE A 486 -15.94 28.80 15.00
N VAL A 487 -15.08 27.78 14.96
CA VAL A 487 -13.72 27.81 15.51
C VAL A 487 -12.76 28.43 14.47
N GLY A 488 -11.80 29.24 14.90
CA GLY A 488 -10.70 29.67 14.03
C GLY A 488 -9.60 28.61 14.01
N VAL A 489 -9.08 28.25 12.83
CA VAL A 489 -7.97 27.28 12.69
C VAL A 489 -6.97 27.77 11.66
N LEU A 490 -5.68 27.78 12.00
CA LEU A 490 -4.58 27.95 11.06
C LEU A 490 -4.05 26.57 10.64
N GLU A 491 -3.97 26.33 9.33
CA GLU A 491 -3.40 25.12 8.74
C GLU A 491 -2.09 25.40 7.99
N ILE A 492 -1.03 24.67 8.35
CA ILE A 492 0.26 24.67 7.68
C ILE A 492 0.51 23.28 7.09
N ASN A 493 0.98 23.20 5.84
CA ASN A 493 1.27 21.92 5.19
C ASN A 493 2.60 21.32 5.72
N LYS A 494 2.74 20.00 5.71
CA LYS A 494 4.00 19.31 6.05
C LYS A 494 4.20 18.16 5.07
N GLU A 495 5.35 18.09 4.40
CA GLU A 495 5.55 17.03 3.40
C GLU A 495 5.52 15.64 4.07
N GLY A 496 4.74 14.72 3.52
CA GLY A 496 4.66 13.34 4.01
C GLY A 496 3.88 13.14 5.32
N GLU A 497 3.26 14.17 5.88
CA GLU A 497 2.54 14.11 7.16
C GLU A 497 1.15 14.79 7.10
N LYS A 498 0.29 14.55 8.10
CA LYS A 498 -0.98 15.27 8.23
C LYS A 498 -0.68 16.77 8.45
N THR A 499 -1.51 17.66 7.90
CA THR A 499 -1.39 19.12 8.04
C THR A 499 -1.37 19.52 9.51
N LEU A 500 -0.42 20.37 9.89
CA LEU A 500 -0.37 20.94 11.24
C LEU A 500 -1.52 21.93 11.40
N LYS A 501 -2.27 21.82 12.51
CA LYS A 501 -3.42 22.67 12.83
C LYS A 501 -3.20 23.33 14.19
N THR A 502 -3.45 24.64 14.27
CA THR A 502 -3.43 25.41 15.52
C THR A 502 -4.71 26.23 15.63
N SER A 503 -5.24 26.38 16.85
CA SER A 503 -6.42 27.21 17.12
C SER A 503 -6.12 28.70 16.91
N VAL A 504 -7.14 29.46 16.51
CA VAL A 504 -7.08 30.90 16.26
C VAL A 504 -8.28 31.56 16.94
N ASP A 505 -8.10 32.69 17.63
CA ASP A 505 -9.21 33.43 18.23
C ASP A 505 -10.21 33.87 17.15
N ARG A 506 -11.51 33.67 17.39
CA ARG A 506 -12.61 34.12 16.51
C ARG A 506 -12.52 35.63 16.21
N LYS A 507 -11.95 36.45 17.10
CA LYS A 507 -11.72 37.89 16.85
C LYS A 507 -10.81 38.14 15.65
N VAL A 508 -9.83 37.28 15.40
CA VAL A 508 -8.91 37.35 14.23
C VAL A 508 -9.69 37.40 12.92
N LEU A 509 -10.81 36.68 12.83
CA LEU A 509 -11.66 36.63 11.64
C LEU A 509 -12.39 37.95 11.36
N ASN A 510 -12.54 38.83 12.37
CA ASN A 510 -13.12 40.17 12.27
C ASN A 510 -12.07 41.28 12.30
N SER A 511 -10.78 40.93 12.40
CA SER A 511 -9.71 41.90 12.64
C SER A 511 -9.29 42.63 11.37
N PHE A 512 -9.17 43.95 11.48
CA PHE A 512 -8.56 44.80 10.45
C PHE A 512 -7.11 44.38 10.11
N TYR A 513 -6.42 43.72 11.04
CA TYR A 513 -5.05 43.23 10.83
C TYR A 513 -4.97 41.95 9.98
N ALA A 514 -6.04 41.15 9.96
CA ALA A 514 -6.09 39.88 9.23
C ALA A 514 -6.76 40.00 7.86
N ILE A 515 -7.89 40.72 7.76
CA ILE A 515 -8.74 40.75 6.56
C ILE A 515 -8.04 41.29 5.29
N PRO A 516 -7.15 42.30 5.32
CA PRO A 516 -6.34 42.69 4.15
C PRO A 516 -5.42 41.58 3.60
N ASN A 517 -5.26 40.49 4.36
CA ASN A 517 -4.42 39.35 4.03
C ASN A 517 -5.24 38.10 3.68
N VAL A 518 -6.54 38.07 4.00
CA VAL A 518 -7.48 36.98 3.70
C VAL A 518 -8.17 37.28 2.37
N LYS A 519 -7.72 36.65 1.29
CA LYS A 519 -8.25 36.92 -0.06
C LYS A 519 -9.40 35.98 -0.41
N ASP A 520 -10.39 36.51 -1.14
CA ASP A 520 -11.53 35.79 -1.73
C ASP A 520 -12.41 35.02 -0.72
N PHE A 521 -12.34 35.38 0.57
CA PHE A 521 -13.12 34.76 1.64
C PHE A 521 -13.64 35.83 2.61
N TYR A 522 -14.96 36.00 2.68
CA TYR A 522 -15.65 36.91 3.60
C TYR A 522 -16.97 36.28 4.01
N VAL A 523 -17.28 36.26 5.30
CA VAL A 523 -18.49 35.63 5.85
C VAL A 523 -19.26 36.69 6.63
N LEU A 524 -20.40 37.12 6.06
CA LEU A 524 -21.34 38.03 6.71
C LEU A 524 -21.69 37.48 8.11
N GLY A 525 -21.63 38.35 9.13
CA GLY A 525 -21.81 37.99 10.54
C GLY A 525 -20.54 37.55 11.30
N LEU A 526 -19.46 37.20 10.58
CA LEU A 526 -18.25 36.59 11.15
C LEU A 526 -16.92 37.24 10.76
N SER A 527 -16.93 38.11 9.75
CA SER A 527 -15.78 38.94 9.36
C SER A 527 -16.13 40.42 9.20
N ARG A 528 -17.11 40.92 9.97
CA ARG A 528 -17.63 42.29 9.89
C ARG A 528 -16.76 43.25 10.69
N ILE A 529 -15.95 44.05 10.00
CA ILE A 529 -15.13 45.11 10.62
C ILE A 529 -16.02 46.34 10.90
N SER A 530 -16.36 46.57 12.16
CA SER A 530 -17.12 47.77 12.60
C SER A 530 -16.44 49.09 12.21
N VAL A 531 -15.11 49.13 12.18
CA VAL A 531 -14.34 50.30 11.73
C VAL A 531 -14.61 50.65 10.26
N LEU A 532 -14.83 49.67 9.39
CA LEU A 532 -15.17 49.94 7.98
C LEU A 532 -16.60 50.48 7.85
N ASP A 533 -17.54 50.01 8.66
CA ASP A 533 -18.91 50.57 8.71
C ASP A 533 -18.87 52.04 9.16
N VAL A 534 -18.10 52.36 10.21
CA VAL A 534 -17.91 53.74 10.71
C VAL A 534 -17.24 54.63 9.67
N LEU A 535 -16.19 54.14 8.98
CA LEU A 535 -15.54 54.86 7.89
C LEU A 535 -16.45 55.07 6.68
N PHE A 536 -17.32 54.10 6.36
CA PHE A 536 -18.32 54.24 5.30
C PHE A 536 -19.38 55.29 5.66
N VAL A 537 -19.92 55.25 6.89
CA VAL A 537 -20.86 56.28 7.39
C VAL A 537 -20.20 57.66 7.38
N LEU A 538 -18.95 57.79 7.84
CA LEU A 538 -18.19 59.04 7.75
C LEU A 538 -18.01 59.49 6.30
N ALA A 539 -17.65 58.61 5.37
CA ALA A 539 -17.49 58.96 3.95
C ALA A 539 -18.80 59.45 3.32
N VAL A 540 -19.94 58.83 3.65
CA VAL A 540 -21.28 59.26 3.21
C VAL A 540 -21.64 60.62 3.81
N VAL A 541 -21.44 60.81 5.12
CA VAL A 541 -21.71 62.09 5.81
C VAL A 541 -20.83 63.21 5.29
N CYS A 542 -19.53 62.98 5.09
CA CYS A 542 -18.60 63.94 4.51
C CYS A 542 -18.92 64.26 3.04
N GLY A 543 -19.31 63.26 2.24
CA GLY A 543 -19.71 63.47 0.84
C GLY A 543 -20.99 64.32 0.71
N LEU A 544 -22.01 63.99 1.50
CA LEU A 544 -23.25 64.78 1.59
C LEU A 544 -22.98 66.19 2.14
N GLY A 545 -22.18 66.29 3.21
CA GLY A 545 -21.79 67.55 3.83
C GLY A 545 -21.00 68.47 2.89
N PHE A 546 -20.09 67.91 2.08
CA PHE A 546 -19.38 68.66 1.05
C PHE A 546 -20.31 69.15 -0.06
N GLY A 547 -21.23 68.29 -0.53
CA GLY A 547 -22.23 68.66 -1.55
C GLY A 547 -23.17 69.78 -1.07
N LEU A 548 -23.74 69.63 0.13
CA LEU A 548 -24.61 70.63 0.77
C LEU A 548 -23.84 71.91 1.11
N GLY A 549 -22.62 71.80 1.64
CA GLY A 549 -21.75 72.93 1.94
C GLY A 549 -21.40 73.74 0.70
N HIS A 550 -20.97 73.08 -0.38
CA HIS A 550 -20.68 73.73 -1.66
C HIS A 550 -21.92 74.37 -2.29
N LEU A 551 -23.10 73.74 -2.19
CA LEU A 551 -24.37 74.32 -2.65
C LEU A 551 -24.75 75.55 -1.82
N GLY A 552 -24.65 75.49 -0.49
CA GLY A 552 -24.89 76.62 0.41
C GLY A 552 -23.94 77.79 0.15
N LEU A 553 -22.63 77.52 -0.01
CA LEU A 553 -21.63 78.53 -0.39
C LEU A 553 -21.93 79.14 -1.77
N ARG A 554 -22.42 78.35 -2.74
CA ARG A 554 -22.87 78.85 -4.04
C ARG A 554 -24.08 79.78 -3.91
N ILE A 555 -25.06 79.46 -3.07
CA ILE A 555 -26.23 80.30 -2.78
C ILE A 555 -25.80 81.60 -2.09
N ILE A 556 -25.05 81.51 -0.99
CA ILE A 556 -24.56 82.67 -0.21
C ILE A 556 -23.67 83.60 -1.05
N THR A 557 -22.84 83.06 -1.95
CA THR A 557 -22.03 83.87 -2.87
C THR A 557 -22.78 84.37 -4.11
N THR A 558 -24.03 83.96 -4.35
CA THR A 558 -24.79 84.40 -5.55
C THR A 558 -25.01 85.91 -5.60
N PRO A 559 -25.45 86.61 -4.52
CA PRO A 559 -25.57 88.07 -4.54
C PRO A 559 -24.24 88.79 -4.81
N ILE A 560 -23.13 88.30 -4.26
CA ILE A 560 -21.79 88.87 -4.47
C ILE A 560 -21.35 88.66 -5.92
N ARG A 561 -21.51 87.44 -6.46
CA ARG A 561 -21.22 87.10 -7.86
C ARG A 561 -22.12 87.83 -8.85
N ARG A 562 -23.34 88.21 -8.44
CA ARG A 562 -24.26 89.02 -9.22
C ARG A 562 -23.80 90.48 -9.30
N LYS A 563 -23.51 91.14 -8.18
CA LYS A 563 -22.94 92.51 -8.18
C LYS A 563 -21.68 92.61 -9.05
N ARG A 564 -20.75 91.66 -8.88
CA ARG A 564 -19.50 91.56 -9.68
C ARG A 564 -19.72 91.36 -11.19
N ARG A 565 -20.92 90.94 -11.63
CA ARG A 565 -21.31 90.85 -13.05
C ARG A 565 -22.11 92.05 -13.54
N GLU A 566 -22.77 92.77 -12.62
CA GLU A 566 -23.55 93.99 -12.89
C GLU A 566 -22.70 95.27 -12.83
N GLY A 567 -21.36 95.13 -12.71
CA GLY A 567 -20.41 96.25 -12.79
C GLY A 567 -20.37 97.17 -11.56
N LYS A 568 -20.72 96.65 -10.38
CA LYS A 568 -20.78 97.39 -9.11
C LYS A 568 -20.06 96.65 -7.98
#